data_AF-A0A7C2U7I0-F1
#
_entry.id   AF-A0A7C2U7I0-F1
#
_cell.length_a   1.000
_cell.length_b   1.000
_cell.length_c   1.000
_cell.angle_alpha   90.00
_cell.angle_beta   90.00
_cell.angle_gamma   90.00
#
_symmetry.space_group_name_H-M   'P 1'
#
loop_
_entity.id
_entity.type
_entity.pdbx_description
1 polymer ?
#
loop_
_entity_poly.entity_id
_entity_poly.type
_entity_poly.pdbx_seq_one_letter_code
_entity_poly.pdbx_strand_id
1 'polypeptide(L)'
;MKAPKHRRPRKVTAWKQARALFESWRKTNAQVKVELRRPRVIDIVPIDFLRGEPVGPAAGSPTRSFHGRLIYHTPDDITIRRPSGAILIIDNYEIQSISDARTCFAPTPRG
;
A
#
# COMPACT_ATOMS: atom_id res chain seq x y z
N MET A 1 5.64 10.03 34.23
CA MET A 1 4.73 9.49 33.19
C MET A 1 5.47 8.42 32.41
N LYS A 2 5.02 7.15 32.42
CA LYS A 2 5.67 6.07 31.65
C LYS A 2 5.31 6.22 30.17
N ALA A 3 6.30 6.36 29.30
CA ALA A 3 6.10 6.39 27.86
C ALA A 3 5.35 5.12 27.39
N PRO A 4 4.40 5.22 26.45
CA PRO A 4 3.71 4.05 25.94
C PRO A 4 4.73 3.12 25.26
N LYS A 5 4.84 1.87 25.75
CA LYS A 5 5.62 0.82 25.10
C LYS A 5 5.06 0.61 23.69
N HIS A 6 5.72 1.16 22.68
CA HIS A 6 5.44 0.84 21.28
C HIS A 6 5.63 -0.67 21.08
N ARG A 7 4.53 -1.43 21.08
CA ARG A 7 4.54 -2.83 20.69
C ARG A 7 4.96 -2.90 19.23
N ARG A 8 6.06 -3.61 18.95
CA ARG A 8 6.50 -3.85 17.57
C ARG A 8 5.41 -4.62 16.83
N PRO A 9 5.06 -4.23 15.59
CA PRO A 9 4.05 -4.93 14.83
C PRO A 9 4.47 -6.38 14.58
N ARG A 10 3.49 -7.30 14.63
CA ARG A 10 3.72 -8.72 14.31
C ARG A 10 4.15 -8.83 12.85
N LYS A 11 5.34 -9.36 12.62
CA LYS A 11 5.89 -9.54 11.26
C LYS A 11 5.44 -10.87 10.67
N VAL A 12 4.98 -10.83 9.42
CA VAL A 12 4.66 -11.97 8.57
C VAL A 12 5.59 -11.90 7.36
N THR A 13 6.31 -12.98 7.08
CA THR A 13 7.24 -13.06 5.95
C THR A 13 6.81 -14.07 4.90
N ALA A 14 6.02 -15.08 5.30
CA ALA A 14 5.53 -16.14 4.43
C ALA A 14 4.25 -15.72 3.68
N TRP A 15 4.25 -15.90 2.36
CA TRP A 15 3.10 -15.59 1.50
C TRP A 15 1.80 -16.33 1.88
N LYS A 16 1.90 -17.59 2.35
CA LYS A 16 0.73 -18.35 2.83
C LYS A 16 0.00 -17.64 3.98
N GLN A 17 0.76 -17.06 4.91
CA GLN A 17 0.22 -16.29 6.03
C GLN A 17 -0.21 -14.88 5.58
N ALA A 18 0.49 -14.29 4.62
CA ALA A 18 0.15 -13.00 4.04
C ALA A 18 -1.25 -12.99 3.40
N ARG A 19 -1.62 -14.07 2.69
CA ARG A 19 -2.96 -14.18 2.07
C ARG A 19 -4.10 -14.09 3.10
N ALA A 20 -3.99 -14.81 4.21
CA ALA A 20 -4.98 -14.76 5.28
C ALA A 20 -5.02 -13.36 5.94
N LEU A 21 -3.85 -12.75 6.12
CA LEU A 21 -3.73 -11.38 6.65
C LEU A 21 -4.40 -10.35 5.72
N PHE A 22 -4.12 -10.43 4.42
CA PHE A 22 -4.67 -9.53 3.40
C PHE A 22 -6.19 -9.66 3.29
N GLU A 23 -6.71 -10.89 3.34
CA GLU A 23 -8.16 -11.08 3.35
C GLU A 23 -8.81 -10.50 4.62
N SER A 24 -8.14 -10.59 5.77
CA SER A 24 -8.60 -9.95 7.00
C SER A 24 -8.62 -8.42 6.87
N TRP A 25 -7.55 -7.81 6.37
CA TRP A 25 -7.48 -6.36 6.13
C TRP A 25 -8.54 -5.88 5.14
N ARG A 26 -8.76 -6.62 4.05
CA ARG A 26 -9.80 -6.32 3.06
C ARG A 26 -11.19 -6.31 3.71
N LYS A 27 -11.55 -7.37 4.44
CA LYS A 27 -12.86 -7.48 5.12
C LYS A 27 -13.08 -6.40 6.17
N THR A 28 -12.02 -5.96 6.83
CA THR A 28 -12.09 -4.94 7.90
C THR A 28 -11.88 -3.52 7.38
N ASN A 29 -11.68 -3.32 6.07
CA ASN A 29 -11.33 -2.04 5.47
C ASN A 29 -10.14 -1.35 6.18
N ALA A 30 -9.16 -2.15 6.60
CA ALA A 30 -8.02 -1.65 7.36
C ALA A 30 -7.23 -0.61 6.55
N GLN A 31 -6.85 0.48 7.23
CA GLN A 31 -5.91 1.44 6.66
C GLN A 31 -4.51 0.86 6.76
N VAL A 32 -3.88 0.64 5.61
CA VAL A 32 -2.52 0.10 5.50
C VAL A 32 -1.55 1.17 5.01
N LYS A 33 -0.34 1.15 5.55
CA LYS A 33 0.83 1.78 4.96
C LYS A 33 1.53 0.76 4.06
N VAL A 34 1.78 1.13 2.82
CA VAL A 34 2.56 0.35 1.86
C VAL A 34 3.90 1.04 1.66
N GLU A 35 4.97 0.26 1.66
CA GLU A 35 6.31 0.69 1.29
C GLU A 35 6.75 -0.08 0.06
N LEU A 36 7.27 0.66 -0.92
CA LEU A 36 7.74 0.13 -2.19
C LEU A 36 9.27 -0.04 -2.17
N ARG A 37 9.74 -1.01 -2.94
CA ARG A 37 11.18 -1.25 -3.16
C ARG A 37 11.82 -0.07 -3.90
N ARG A 38 11.11 0.49 -4.89
CA ARG A 38 11.54 1.66 -5.67
C ARG A 38 10.49 2.77 -5.57
N PRO A 39 10.88 4.06 -5.46
CA PRO A 39 9.94 5.17 -5.50
C PRO A 39 9.12 5.17 -6.79
N ARG A 40 7.84 5.50 -6.69
CA ARG A 40 6.93 5.63 -7.84
C ARG A 40 6.10 6.90 -7.74
N VAL A 41 5.64 7.41 -8.88
CA VAL A 41 4.66 8.48 -8.89
C VAL A 41 3.27 7.83 -8.87
N ILE A 42 2.50 8.10 -7.81
CA ILE A 42 1.35 7.26 -7.42
C ILE A 42 0.03 8.03 -7.44
N ASP A 43 0.06 9.37 -7.34
CA ASP A 43 -1.15 10.20 -7.24
C ASP A 43 -1.26 11.21 -8.40
N ILE A 44 -0.78 10.87 -9.60
CA ILE A 44 -1.14 11.64 -10.81
C ILE A 44 -2.59 11.29 -11.14
N VAL A 45 -3.53 12.13 -10.71
CA VAL A 45 -4.89 12.12 -11.25
C VAL A 45 -4.81 12.85 -12.59
N PRO A 46 -4.84 12.18 -13.75
CA PRO A 46 -4.35 12.80 -14.98
C PRO A 46 -5.33 13.75 -15.65
N ILE A 47 -6.55 13.93 -15.13
CA ILE A 47 -7.61 14.59 -15.87
C ILE A 47 -8.47 15.42 -14.92
N ASP A 48 -8.55 16.72 -15.18
CA ASP A 48 -9.66 17.53 -14.69
C ASP A 48 -10.89 17.16 -15.54
N PHE A 49 -11.69 16.22 -15.04
CA PHE A 49 -12.89 15.71 -15.73
C PHE A 49 -13.91 16.82 -16.06
N LEU A 50 -13.79 18.00 -15.44
CA LEU A 50 -14.66 19.15 -15.70
C LEU A 50 -14.26 19.95 -16.94
N ARG A 51 -12.99 19.89 -17.35
CA ARG A 51 -12.44 20.76 -18.41
C ARG A 51 -11.91 20.01 -19.62
N GLY A 52 -11.69 18.70 -19.53
CA GLY A 52 -11.16 17.91 -20.64
C GLY A 52 -9.72 18.27 -21.03
N GLU A 53 -9.07 19.16 -20.28
CA GLU A 53 -7.68 19.52 -20.48
C GLU A 53 -6.77 18.67 -19.58
N PRO A 54 -5.58 18.27 -20.07
CA PRO A 54 -4.56 17.68 -19.22
C PRO A 54 -4.23 18.71 -18.14
N VAL A 55 -4.40 18.34 -16.87
CA VAL A 55 -3.78 19.11 -15.79
C VAL A 55 -2.29 19.08 -16.10
N GLY A 56 -1.71 20.24 -16.44
CA GLY A 56 -0.28 20.35 -16.78
C GLY A 56 0.57 19.62 -15.75
N PRO A 57 1.78 19.15 -16.09
CA PRO A 57 2.51 18.13 -15.35
C PRO A 57 2.73 18.58 -13.90
N ALA A 58 1.80 18.23 -13.02
CA ALA A 58 2.05 18.16 -11.60
C ALA A 58 3.06 17.01 -11.50
N ALA A 59 4.34 17.36 -11.49
CA ALA A 59 5.43 16.43 -11.31
C ALA A 59 5.25 15.79 -9.94
N GLY A 60 4.45 14.73 -9.88
CA GLY A 60 4.18 14.04 -8.63
C GLY A 60 5.52 13.57 -8.07
N SER A 61 5.81 13.93 -6.82
CA SER A 61 7.07 13.53 -6.20
C SER A 61 7.14 12.01 -6.11
N PRO A 62 8.25 11.38 -6.58
CA PRO A 62 8.45 9.95 -6.41
C PRO A 62 8.28 9.55 -4.95
N THR A 63 7.27 8.75 -4.69
CA THR A 63 6.87 8.36 -3.34
C THR A 63 7.23 6.91 -3.12
N ARG A 64 7.97 6.65 -2.05
CA ARG A 64 8.34 5.28 -1.66
C ARG A 64 7.34 4.65 -0.70
N SER A 65 6.54 5.45 0.01
CA SER A 65 5.58 4.96 0.97
C SER A 65 4.29 5.75 0.95
N PHE A 66 3.16 5.07 1.03
CA PHE A 66 1.86 5.69 0.95
C PHE A 66 0.84 4.91 1.79
N HIS A 67 -0.33 5.50 2.01
CA HIS A 67 -1.40 4.92 2.82
C HIS A 67 -2.65 4.61 1.98
N GLY A 68 -3.34 3.52 2.24
CA GLY A 68 -4.62 3.28 1.57
C GLY A 68 -5.39 2.13 2.22
N ARG A 69 -6.47 1.72 1.56
CA ARG A 69 -7.26 0.57 1.95
C ARG A 69 -7.03 -0.54 0.95
N LEU A 70 -6.69 -1.73 1.44
CA LEU A 70 -6.60 -2.92 0.61
C LEU A 70 -8.01 -3.32 0.18
N ILE A 71 -8.29 -3.29 -1.12
CA ILE A 71 -9.60 -3.64 -1.66
C ILE A 71 -9.60 -4.98 -2.41
N TYR A 72 -8.44 -5.40 -2.92
CA TYR A 72 -8.27 -6.70 -3.58
C TYR A 72 -6.83 -7.20 -3.48
N HIS A 73 -6.63 -8.51 -3.59
CA HIS A 73 -5.31 -9.13 -3.65
C HIS A 73 -5.34 -10.42 -4.47
N THR A 74 -4.28 -10.67 -5.21
CA THR A 74 -4.01 -11.89 -5.98
C THR A 74 -2.63 -12.45 -5.59
N PRO A 75 -2.23 -13.62 -6.13
CA PRO A 75 -0.85 -14.08 -5.98
C PRO A 75 0.19 -13.11 -6.55
N ASP A 76 -0.17 -12.28 -7.52
CA ASP A 76 0.77 -11.47 -8.31
C ASP A 76 0.69 -9.98 -7.95
N ASP A 77 -0.45 -9.49 -7.48
CA ASP A 77 -0.65 -8.08 -7.18
C ASP A 77 -1.56 -7.81 -5.97
N ILE A 78 -1.57 -6.54 -5.55
CA ILE A 78 -2.57 -5.99 -4.64
C ILE A 78 -3.22 -4.75 -5.26
N THR A 79 -4.48 -4.52 -4.90
CA THR A 79 -5.21 -3.32 -5.25
C THR A 79 -5.47 -2.46 -4.01
N ILE A 80 -4.98 -1.23 -4.03
CA ILE A 80 -5.14 -0.26 -2.93
C ILE A 80 -6.00 0.92 -3.39
N ARG A 81 -7.02 1.26 -2.60
CA ARG A 81 -7.75 2.52 -2.72
C ARG A 81 -7.11 3.60 -1.85
N ARG A 82 -6.67 4.70 -2.44
CA ARG A 82 -6.09 5.87 -1.75
C ARG A 82 -7.17 6.75 -1.12
N PRO A 83 -6.84 7.56 -0.10
CA PRO A 83 -7.76 8.58 0.43
C PRO A 83 -8.24 9.58 -0.61
N SER A 84 -7.43 9.86 -1.64
CA SER A 84 -7.78 10.70 -2.79
C SER A 84 -8.87 10.09 -3.69
N GLY A 85 -9.21 8.81 -3.50
CA GLY A 85 -10.11 8.06 -4.38
C GLY A 85 -9.38 7.29 -5.48
N ALA A 86 -8.10 7.57 -5.74
CA ALA A 86 -7.29 6.84 -6.72
C ALA A 86 -7.21 5.35 -6.38
N ILE A 87 -7.21 4.51 -7.42
CA ILE A 87 -7.04 3.05 -7.31
C ILE A 87 -5.68 2.69 -7.88
N LEU A 88 -4.91 1.93 -7.11
CA LEU A 88 -3.56 1.51 -7.46
C LEU A 88 -3.49 0.00 -7.53
N ILE A 89 -2.93 -0.53 -8.60
CA ILE A 89 -2.60 -1.94 -8.75
C ILE A 89 -1.07 -2.03 -8.67
N ILE A 90 -0.58 -2.87 -7.77
CA ILE A 90 0.84 -2.94 -7.41
C ILE A 90 1.26 -4.39 -7.44
N ASP A 91 2.26 -4.67 -8.27
CA ASP A 91 2.89 -5.99 -8.32
C ASP A 91 3.53 -6.31 -6.96
N ASN A 92 3.28 -7.52 -6.48
CA ASN A 92 3.83 -8.05 -5.23
C ASN A 92 5.37 -7.98 -5.16
N TYR A 93 6.07 -8.07 -6.30
CA TYR A 93 7.53 -7.92 -6.36
C TYR A 93 8.02 -6.50 -6.02
N GLU A 94 7.15 -5.50 -6.13
CA GLU A 94 7.49 -4.11 -5.84
C GLU A 94 7.27 -3.73 -4.39
N ILE A 95 6.55 -4.57 -3.64
CA ILE A 95 6.25 -4.33 -2.23
C ILE A 95 7.49 -4.66 -1.40
N GLN A 96 7.95 -3.65 -0.66
CA GLN A 96 8.94 -3.82 0.41
C GLN A 96 8.24 -4.25 1.69
N SER A 97 7.14 -3.58 2.05
CA SER A 97 6.29 -3.96 3.18
C SER A 97 4.87 -3.40 3.06
N ILE A 98 3.94 -3.99 3.79
CA ILE A 98 2.57 -3.49 3.97
C ILE A 98 2.15 -3.71 5.43
N SER A 99 1.57 -2.71 6.09
CA SER A 99 1.26 -2.77 7.52
C SER A 99 0.04 -1.95 7.92
N ASP A 100 -0.77 -2.46 8.86
CA ASP A 100 -1.87 -1.75 9.53
C ASP A 100 -1.48 -1.18 10.92
N ALA A 101 -0.17 -0.98 11.15
CA ALA A 101 0.46 -0.65 12.44
C ALA A 101 0.46 -1.75 13.52
N ARG A 102 -0.41 -2.76 13.44
CA ARG A 102 -0.44 -3.91 14.38
C ARG A 102 0.30 -5.13 13.82
N THR A 103 0.15 -5.33 12.53
CA THR A 103 0.68 -6.43 11.74
C THR A 103 1.38 -5.85 10.52
N CYS A 104 2.44 -6.52 10.09
CA CYS A 104 3.26 -6.10 8.97
C CYS A 104 3.62 -7.32 8.14
N PHE A 105 3.33 -7.28 6.85
CA PHE A 105 3.87 -8.23 5.89
C PHE A 105 5.09 -7.61 5.23
N ALA A 106 6.21 -8.34 5.27
CA ALA A 106 7.45 -7.97 4.61
C ALA A 106 8.02 -9.25 3.96
N PRO A 107 7.86 -9.42 2.64
CA PRO A 107 8.35 -10.62 1.96
C PRO A 107 9.87 -10.68 2.05
N THR A 108 10.42 -11.83 2.42
CA THR A 108 11.86 -12.06 2.30
C THR A 108 12.25 -11.89 0.83
N PRO A 109 13.34 -11.18 0.50
CA PRO A 109 13.86 -11.17 -0.86
C PRO A 109 14.04 -12.62 -1.33
N ARG A 110 13.54 -12.96 -2.52
CA ARG A 110 13.96 -14.21 -3.18
C ARG A 110 15.46 -14.00 -3.47
N GLY A 111 16.31 -14.72 -2.75
CA GLY A 111 17.75 -14.79 -3.02
C GLY A 111 18.04 -15.50 -4.33
#